data_AF-A0A7S0PYK3-F1
#
_entry.id   AF-A0A7S0PYK3-F1
#
_cell.length_a   1.000
_cell.length_b   1.000
_cell.length_c   1.000
_cell.angle_alpha   90.00
_cell.angle_beta   90.00
_cell.angle_gamma   90.00
#
_symmetry.space_group_name_H-M   'P 1'
#
loop_
_entity.id
_entity.type
_entity.pdbx_description
1 polymer ?
#
loop_
_entity_poly.entity_id
_entity_poly.type
_entity_poly.pdbx_seq_one_letter_code
_entity_poly.pdbx_strand_id
1 'polypeptide(L)'
;RRVCLERLLARARANADTMEASKELSALFLDGRSISSDAFLAALHSNPALATEVHAATGNTPLHFVCCNGAPLAVVRALVEAYPDAARARDVEGNLPITGAVANGGAASVVDLLLEVHPESVRERQGKHTLLHLAAALDQSVETVQALLSCWEGAAAERDAEGNAPLHFAAACQASPAVVQALLAACPEAATWTGKMGRLPLNLSLLAEAPPGSIELIRDAHPDAQRTLEIVADYRNHGLGVGSKFPPQ
;
A
#
# COMPACT_ATOMS: atom_id res chain seq x y z
N ARG A 1 -0.03 5.49 8.93
CA ARG A 1 -0.91 5.12 10.07
C ARG A 1 -1.87 6.23 10.51
N ARG A 2 -1.42 7.44 10.93
CA ARG A 2 -2.35 8.52 11.39
C ARG A 2 -3.18 9.20 10.29
N VAL A 3 -2.62 9.43 9.09
CA VAL A 3 -3.26 10.30 8.09
C VAL A 3 -4.48 9.66 7.40
N CYS A 4 -4.45 8.35 7.12
CA CYS A 4 -5.62 7.63 6.60
C CYS A 4 -6.70 7.46 7.67
N LEU A 5 -6.28 7.08 8.88
CA LEU A 5 -7.20 6.92 10.01
C LEU A 5 -7.89 8.24 10.39
N GLU A 6 -7.16 9.36 10.45
CA GLU A 6 -7.75 10.68 10.75
C GLU A 6 -8.70 11.16 9.66
N ARG A 7 -8.44 10.86 8.38
CA ARG A 7 -9.35 11.22 7.29
C ARG A 7 -10.58 10.33 7.21
N LEU A 8 -10.41 9.02 7.40
CA LEU A 8 -11.53 8.07 7.46
C LEU A 8 -12.40 8.36 8.68
N LEU A 9 -11.81 8.59 9.86
CA LEU A 9 -12.53 8.95 11.07
C LEU A 9 -13.16 10.34 10.99
N ALA A 10 -12.52 11.35 10.40
CA ALA A 10 -13.11 12.68 10.24
C ALA A 10 -14.32 12.64 9.30
N ARG A 11 -14.26 11.83 8.23
CA ARG A 11 -15.35 11.68 7.26
C ARG A 11 -16.48 10.79 7.77
N ALA A 12 -16.15 9.75 8.54
CA ALA A 12 -17.11 8.92 9.25
C ALA A 12 -17.84 9.70 10.36
N ARG A 13 -17.13 10.53 11.14
CA ARG A 13 -17.72 11.41 12.16
C ARG A 13 -18.67 12.45 11.57
N ALA A 14 -18.33 13.03 10.42
CA ALA A 14 -19.21 13.97 9.71
C ALA A 14 -20.50 13.31 9.20
N ASN A 15 -20.51 11.99 8.96
CA ASN A 15 -21.68 11.23 8.52
C ASN A 15 -22.48 10.63 9.69
N ALA A 16 -21.85 10.36 10.84
CA ALA A 16 -22.49 9.81 12.03
C ALA A 16 -23.57 10.73 12.61
N ASP A 17 -23.47 12.05 12.38
CA ASP A 17 -24.50 13.02 12.80
C ASP A 17 -25.82 12.90 12.01
N THR A 18 -25.92 12.01 11.01
CA THR A 18 -27.09 11.90 10.10
C THR A 18 -27.75 10.53 9.99
N MET A 19 -27.28 9.47 10.67
CA MET A 19 -27.88 8.14 10.53
C MET A 19 -28.44 7.57 11.83
N GLU A 20 -29.74 7.29 11.78
CA GLU A 20 -30.50 6.50 12.73
C GLU A 20 -29.93 5.07 12.81
N ALA A 21 -29.84 4.54 14.03
CA ALA A 21 -29.11 3.33 14.37
C ALA A 21 -29.58 2.09 13.58
N SER A 22 -28.89 1.76 12.48
CA SER A 22 -29.06 0.50 11.76
C SER A 22 -28.22 -0.60 12.42
N LYS A 23 -28.81 -1.80 12.52
CA LYS A 23 -28.18 -3.03 13.03
C LYS A 23 -27.24 -3.64 11.98
N GLU A 24 -26.29 -2.88 11.47
CA GLU A 24 -25.43 -3.25 10.33
C GLU A 24 -23.98 -3.44 10.77
N LEU A 25 -23.27 -4.38 10.16
CA LEU A 25 -21.83 -4.61 10.43
C LEU A 25 -20.98 -3.42 9.94
N SER A 26 -21.55 -2.58 9.08
CA SER A 26 -21.04 -1.26 8.72
C SER A 26 -20.99 -0.28 9.90
N ALA A 27 -21.98 -0.31 10.81
CA ALA A 27 -21.97 0.53 12.02
C ALA A 27 -20.85 0.10 12.98
N LEU A 28 -20.53 -1.20 13.01
CA LEU A 28 -19.42 -1.75 13.80
C LEU A 28 -18.06 -1.15 13.39
N PHE A 29 -17.87 -0.80 12.12
CA PHE A 29 -16.64 -0.15 11.65
C PHE A 29 -16.63 1.39 11.85
N LEU A 30 -17.80 2.03 11.91
CA LEU A 30 -17.94 3.48 11.99
C LEU A 30 -17.94 4.01 13.43
N ASP A 31 -18.44 3.24 14.39
CA ASP A 31 -18.60 3.65 15.79
C ASP A 31 -17.28 3.80 16.56
N GLY A 32 -16.14 3.49 15.93
CA GLY A 32 -14.81 3.58 16.56
C GLY A 32 -14.64 2.68 17.79
N ARG A 33 -15.57 1.75 18.02
CA ARG A 33 -15.48 0.76 19.09
C ARG A 33 -14.40 -0.25 18.71
N SER A 34 -13.48 -0.50 19.64
CA SER A 34 -12.55 -1.62 19.53
C SER A 34 -13.33 -2.91 19.68
N ILE A 35 -13.71 -3.54 18.57
CA ILE A 35 -14.38 -4.84 18.56
C ILE A 35 -13.30 -5.92 18.68
N SER A 36 -13.50 -6.88 19.59
CA SER A 36 -12.64 -8.05 19.63
C SER A 36 -12.88 -8.92 18.41
N SER A 37 -11.82 -9.54 17.89
CA SER A 37 -11.93 -10.49 16.77
C SER A 37 -13.01 -11.54 17.01
N ASP A 38 -13.15 -12.04 18.24
CA ASP A 38 -14.13 -13.07 18.59
C ASP A 38 -15.57 -12.58 18.45
N ALA A 39 -15.86 -11.35 18.86
CA ALA A 39 -17.19 -10.76 18.72
C ALA A 39 -17.53 -10.52 17.25
N PHE A 40 -16.55 -10.09 16.45
CA PHE A 40 -16.70 -9.95 15.01
C PHE A 40 -17.01 -11.29 14.33
N LEU A 41 -16.21 -12.32 14.64
CA LEU A 41 -16.39 -13.66 14.10
C LEU A 41 -17.74 -14.26 14.52
N ALA A 42 -18.17 -14.09 15.78
CA ALA A 42 -19.47 -14.55 16.23
C ALA A 42 -20.63 -13.86 15.50
N ALA A 43 -20.52 -12.55 15.25
CA ALA A 43 -21.51 -11.80 14.48
C ALA A 43 -21.58 -12.29 13.02
N LEU A 44 -20.42 -12.49 12.38
CA LEU A 44 -20.33 -12.99 11.01
C LEU A 44 -20.87 -14.42 10.88
N HIS A 45 -20.55 -15.32 11.82
CA HIS A 45 -21.10 -16.68 11.84
C HIS A 45 -22.62 -16.69 12.03
N SER A 46 -23.15 -15.77 12.84
CA SER A 46 -24.59 -15.67 13.10
C SER A 46 -25.34 -15.07 11.91
N ASN A 47 -24.69 -14.20 11.13
CA ASN A 47 -25.28 -13.58 9.94
C ASN A 47 -24.22 -13.37 8.83
N PRO A 48 -24.00 -14.37 7.96
CA PRO A 48 -23.02 -14.28 6.88
C PRO A 48 -23.30 -13.18 5.85
N ALA A 49 -24.57 -12.75 5.70
CA ALA A 49 -24.93 -11.68 4.77
C ALA A 49 -24.24 -10.35 5.11
N LEU A 50 -23.80 -10.16 6.36
CA LEU A 50 -23.04 -8.99 6.78
C LEU A 50 -21.74 -8.83 5.99
N ALA A 51 -21.14 -9.90 5.46
CA ALA A 51 -19.94 -9.82 4.61
C ALA A 51 -20.19 -9.10 3.27
N THR A 52 -21.44 -9.05 2.82
CA THR A 52 -21.85 -8.47 1.52
C THR A 52 -22.24 -6.99 1.62
N GLU A 53 -22.24 -6.42 2.82
CA GLU A 53 -22.59 -5.01 3.02
C GLU A 53 -21.67 -4.08 2.24
N VAL A 54 -22.23 -2.97 1.77
CA VAL A 54 -21.49 -1.91 1.08
C VAL A 54 -21.85 -0.60 1.74
N HIS A 55 -20.84 0.10 2.27
CA HIS A 55 -21.06 1.40 2.90
C HIS A 55 -21.48 2.43 1.85
N ALA A 56 -22.69 3.00 2.00
CA ALA A 56 -23.30 3.84 0.98
C ALA A 56 -22.45 5.06 0.56
N ALA A 57 -21.70 5.66 1.48
CA ALA A 57 -20.94 6.88 1.18
C ALA A 57 -19.55 6.64 0.56
N THR A 58 -18.92 5.49 0.86
CA THR A 58 -17.55 5.20 0.40
C THR A 58 -17.46 4.00 -0.53
N GLY A 59 -18.53 3.20 -0.67
CA GLY A 59 -18.48 1.94 -1.41
C GLY A 59 -17.65 0.85 -0.74
N ASN A 60 -17.14 1.08 0.48
CA ASN A 60 -16.33 0.10 1.19
C ASN A 60 -17.18 -1.10 1.62
N THR A 61 -16.69 -2.29 1.28
CA THR A 61 -17.17 -3.55 1.89
C THR A 61 -16.52 -3.75 3.27
N PRO A 62 -17.05 -4.64 4.12
CA PRO A 62 -16.35 -5.09 5.34
C PRO A 62 -14.89 -5.47 5.10
N LEU A 63 -14.60 -6.11 3.95
CA LEU A 63 -13.25 -6.52 3.59
C LEU A 63 -12.32 -5.30 3.40
N HIS A 64 -12.80 -4.22 2.78
CA HIS A 64 -12.04 -2.96 2.69
C HIS A 64 -11.68 -2.42 4.07
N PHE A 65 -12.65 -2.37 4.99
CA PHE A 65 -12.41 -1.84 6.33
C PHE A 65 -11.38 -2.64 7.11
N VAL A 66 -11.46 -3.97 7.10
CA VAL A 66 -10.51 -4.80 7.85
C VAL A 66 -9.09 -4.74 7.26
N CYS A 67 -8.96 -4.67 5.93
CA CYS A 67 -7.68 -4.54 5.25
C CYS A 67 -7.03 -3.18 5.50
N CYS A 68 -7.80 -2.09 5.46
CA CYS A 68 -7.31 -0.74 5.74
C CYS A 68 -6.89 -0.52 7.20
N ASN A 69 -7.49 -1.24 8.15
CA ASN A 69 -7.23 -1.09 9.58
C ASN A 69 -6.23 -2.11 10.15
N GLY A 70 -5.71 -3.02 9.32
CA GLY A 70 -4.74 -4.03 9.77
C GLY A 70 -5.36 -5.06 10.72
N ALA A 71 -6.60 -5.49 10.45
CA ALA A 71 -7.25 -6.51 11.25
C ALA A 71 -6.49 -7.85 11.24
N PRO A 72 -6.67 -8.70 12.27
CA PRO A 72 -6.03 -10.02 12.31
C PRO A 72 -6.42 -10.89 11.12
N LEU A 73 -5.48 -11.74 10.68
CA LEU A 73 -5.67 -12.66 9.54
C LEU A 73 -6.94 -13.51 9.67
N ALA A 74 -7.29 -13.96 10.87
CA ALA A 74 -8.50 -14.76 11.10
C ALA A 74 -9.80 -14.01 10.71
N VAL A 75 -9.85 -12.71 10.95
CA VAL A 75 -11.00 -11.87 10.59
C VAL A 75 -11.08 -11.67 9.08
N VAL A 76 -9.94 -11.36 8.44
CA VAL A 76 -9.87 -11.21 6.98
C VAL A 76 -10.26 -12.52 6.29
N ARG A 77 -9.72 -13.65 6.77
CA ARG A 77 -10.02 -14.99 6.27
C ARG A 77 -11.50 -15.31 6.37
N ALA A 78 -12.13 -15.07 7.52
CA ALA A 78 -13.55 -15.34 7.68
C ALA A 78 -14.42 -14.51 6.71
N LEU A 79 -14.07 -13.24 6.46
CA LEU A 79 -14.78 -12.41 5.48
C LEU A 79 -14.59 -12.90 4.04
N VAL A 80 -13.36 -13.26 3.68
CA VAL A 80 -13.04 -13.84 2.36
C VAL A 80 -13.77 -15.16 2.14
N GLU A 81 -13.82 -16.03 3.15
CA GLU A 81 -14.53 -17.32 3.08
C GLU A 81 -16.05 -17.13 3.00
N ALA A 82 -16.60 -16.15 3.71
CA ALA A 82 -18.03 -15.83 3.68
C ALA A 82 -18.45 -15.18 2.35
N TYR A 83 -17.62 -14.31 1.77
CA TYR A 83 -17.91 -13.63 0.52
C TYR A 83 -16.63 -13.33 -0.30
N PRO A 84 -16.15 -14.29 -1.12
CA PRO A 84 -14.90 -14.15 -1.86
C PRO A 84 -14.89 -12.99 -2.87
N ASP A 85 -16.04 -12.67 -3.47
CA ASP A 85 -16.16 -11.57 -4.44
C ASP A 85 -15.90 -10.19 -3.82
N ALA A 86 -15.92 -10.06 -2.50
CA ALA A 86 -15.49 -8.84 -1.81
C ALA A 86 -14.06 -8.44 -2.17
N ALA A 87 -13.17 -9.40 -2.48
CA ALA A 87 -11.79 -9.13 -2.87
C ALA A 87 -11.68 -8.39 -4.22
N ARG A 88 -12.74 -8.44 -5.05
CA ARG A 88 -12.84 -7.79 -6.37
C ARG A 88 -13.66 -6.50 -6.32
N ALA A 89 -14.35 -6.25 -5.21
CA ALA A 89 -15.18 -5.05 -5.06
C ALA A 89 -14.28 -3.80 -5.06
N ARG A 90 -14.74 -2.75 -5.74
CA ARG A 90 -14.08 -1.44 -5.74
C ARG A 90 -14.86 -0.47 -4.87
N ASP A 91 -14.13 0.28 -4.06
CA ASP A 91 -14.69 1.44 -3.35
C ASP A 91 -14.97 2.60 -4.34
N VAL A 92 -15.51 3.72 -3.85
CA VAL A 92 -15.81 4.91 -4.69
C VAL A 92 -14.56 5.58 -5.26
N GLU A 93 -13.40 5.35 -4.67
CA GLU A 93 -12.10 5.82 -5.17
C GLU A 93 -11.49 4.82 -6.17
N GLY A 94 -12.18 3.70 -6.43
CA GLY A 94 -11.74 2.64 -7.31
C GLY A 94 -10.73 1.69 -6.68
N ASN A 95 -10.43 1.78 -5.40
CA ASN A 95 -9.46 0.89 -4.74
C ASN A 95 -10.06 -0.50 -4.49
N LEU A 96 -9.21 -1.52 -4.57
CA LEU A 96 -9.50 -2.86 -4.08
C LEU A 96 -9.10 -2.99 -2.60
N PRO A 97 -9.63 -3.99 -1.85
CA PRO A 97 -9.22 -4.23 -0.46
C PRO A 97 -7.71 -4.44 -0.29
N ILE A 98 -7.06 -5.11 -1.26
CA ILE A 98 -5.61 -5.35 -1.24
C ILE A 98 -4.80 -4.04 -1.29
N THR A 99 -5.29 -3.03 -2.02
CA THR A 99 -4.69 -1.70 -2.04
C THR A 99 -4.70 -1.10 -0.65
N GLY A 100 -5.81 -1.26 0.09
CA GLY A 100 -5.93 -0.87 1.48
C GLY A 100 -4.94 -1.59 2.40
N ALA A 101 -4.77 -2.91 2.23
CA ALA A 101 -3.81 -3.70 3.00
C ALA A 101 -2.36 -3.22 2.78
N VAL A 102 -1.93 -3.06 1.52
CA VAL A 102 -0.57 -2.60 1.19
C VAL A 102 -0.35 -1.15 1.61
N ALA A 103 -1.32 -0.26 1.38
CA ALA A 103 -1.17 1.17 1.68
C ALA A 103 -1.15 1.49 3.19
N ASN A 104 -1.61 0.56 4.05
CA ASN A 104 -1.72 0.80 5.49
C ASN A 104 -0.80 -0.05 6.37
N GLY A 105 0.12 -0.85 5.81
CA GLY A 105 0.97 -1.69 6.64
C GLY A 105 0.34 -3.02 7.05
N GLY A 106 -0.55 -3.58 6.22
CA GLY A 106 -1.16 -4.88 6.45
C GLY A 106 -0.10 -5.98 6.52
N ALA A 107 -0.38 -7.02 7.32
CA ALA A 107 0.52 -8.17 7.43
C ALA A 107 0.68 -8.85 6.06
N ALA A 108 1.89 -9.34 5.75
CA ALA A 108 2.16 -10.05 4.50
C ALA A 108 1.18 -11.22 4.27
N SER A 109 0.82 -11.95 5.34
CA SER A 109 -0.16 -13.04 5.26
C SER A 109 -1.57 -12.61 4.86
N VAL A 110 -1.95 -11.35 5.10
CA VAL A 110 -3.21 -10.77 4.59
C VAL A 110 -3.07 -10.47 3.10
N VAL A 111 -1.94 -9.96 2.66
CA VAL A 111 -1.66 -9.70 1.23
C VAL A 111 -1.63 -11.02 0.46
N ASP A 112 -0.94 -12.04 0.98
CA ASP A 112 -0.89 -13.40 0.41
C ASP A 112 -2.31 -13.97 0.23
N LEU A 113 -3.13 -13.94 1.28
CA LEU A 113 -4.51 -14.42 1.23
C LEU A 113 -5.33 -13.70 0.14
N LEU A 114 -5.19 -12.38 0.02
CA LEU A 114 -5.92 -11.61 -0.99
C LEU A 114 -5.43 -11.92 -2.41
N LEU A 115 -4.13 -12.14 -2.59
CA LEU A 115 -3.53 -12.56 -3.86
C LEU A 115 -3.93 -13.99 -4.23
N GLU A 116 -4.08 -14.91 -3.26
CA GLU A 116 -4.58 -16.26 -3.49
C GLU A 116 -6.01 -16.24 -4.06
N VAL A 117 -6.87 -15.37 -3.53
CA VAL A 117 -8.28 -15.25 -3.91
C VAL A 117 -8.46 -14.46 -5.21
N HIS A 118 -7.65 -13.43 -5.40
CA HIS A 118 -7.70 -12.57 -6.58
C HIS A 118 -6.27 -12.21 -7.09
N PRO A 119 -5.58 -13.14 -7.78
CA PRO A 119 -4.19 -12.94 -8.22
C PRO A 119 -3.99 -11.74 -9.14
N GLU A 120 -4.94 -11.49 -10.05
CA GLU A 120 -4.90 -10.35 -10.99
C GLU A 120 -4.82 -8.98 -10.28
N SER A 121 -5.25 -8.91 -9.01
CA SER A 121 -5.18 -7.66 -8.21
C SER A 121 -3.75 -7.18 -7.96
N VAL A 122 -2.72 -8.03 -8.14
CA VAL A 122 -1.31 -7.60 -8.07
C VAL A 122 -0.98 -6.48 -9.06
N ARG A 123 -1.70 -6.43 -10.19
CA ARG A 123 -1.54 -5.42 -11.25
C ARG A 123 -2.39 -4.16 -11.01
N GLU A 124 -3.10 -4.10 -9.89
CA GLU A 124 -3.90 -2.94 -9.53
C GLU A 124 -3.04 -1.69 -9.41
N ARG A 125 -3.60 -0.56 -9.83
CA ARG A 125 -2.94 0.74 -9.75
C ARG A 125 -3.77 1.71 -8.93
N GLN A 126 -3.17 2.24 -7.86
CA GLN A 126 -3.71 3.40 -7.19
C GLN A 126 -3.24 4.65 -7.93
N GLY A 127 -4.12 5.21 -8.76
CA GLY A 127 -3.75 6.26 -9.72
C GLY A 127 -2.71 5.75 -10.71
N LYS A 128 -1.46 6.19 -10.56
CA LYS A 128 -0.35 5.82 -11.46
C LYS A 128 0.58 4.76 -10.89
N HIS A 129 0.42 4.38 -9.63
CA HIS A 129 1.36 3.53 -8.89
C HIS A 129 0.82 2.11 -8.77
N THR A 130 1.64 1.11 -9.09
CA THR A 130 1.32 -0.30 -8.79
C THR A 130 1.38 -0.56 -7.28
N LEU A 131 0.83 -1.68 -6.82
CA LEU A 131 0.99 -2.09 -5.42
C LEU A 131 2.46 -2.15 -4.98
N LEU A 132 3.38 -2.55 -5.86
CA LEU A 132 4.81 -2.59 -5.55
C LEU A 132 5.43 -1.20 -5.38
N HIS A 133 4.99 -0.20 -6.15
CA HIS A 133 5.41 1.20 -5.92
C HIS A 133 4.97 1.68 -4.54
N LEU A 134 3.72 1.38 -4.14
CA LEU A 134 3.21 1.74 -2.82
C LEU A 134 3.99 1.00 -1.72
N ALA A 135 4.23 -0.30 -1.91
CA ALA A 135 4.96 -1.12 -0.94
C ALA A 135 6.40 -0.61 -0.72
N ALA A 136 7.08 -0.23 -1.80
CA ALA A 136 8.41 0.36 -1.76
C ALA A 136 8.41 1.75 -1.09
N ALA A 137 7.46 2.62 -1.44
CA ALA A 137 7.36 3.96 -0.89
C ALA A 137 7.02 3.98 0.61
N LEU A 138 6.28 2.97 1.09
CA LEU A 138 5.80 2.89 2.46
C LEU A 138 6.64 1.95 3.34
N ASP A 139 7.81 1.52 2.86
CA ASP A 139 8.70 0.55 3.52
C ASP A 139 7.92 -0.64 4.11
N GLN A 140 7.08 -1.26 3.28
CA GLN A 140 6.36 -2.46 3.67
C GLN A 140 7.34 -3.60 3.95
N SER A 141 6.89 -4.61 4.71
CA SER A 141 7.77 -5.72 5.06
C SER A 141 8.31 -6.41 3.81
N VAL A 142 9.52 -6.96 3.91
CA VAL A 142 10.17 -7.64 2.78
C VAL A 142 9.32 -8.81 2.28
N GLU A 143 8.57 -9.46 3.17
CA GLU A 143 7.64 -10.53 2.84
C GLU A 143 6.48 -10.03 1.95
N THR A 144 5.90 -8.87 2.26
CA THR A 144 4.88 -8.24 1.40
C THR A 144 5.45 -7.89 0.03
N VAL A 145 6.67 -7.35 -0.01
CA VAL A 145 7.37 -7.04 -1.28
C VAL A 145 7.63 -8.31 -2.09
N GLN A 146 8.11 -9.37 -1.45
CA GLN A 146 8.36 -10.66 -2.07
C GLN A 146 7.07 -11.34 -2.57
N ALA A 147 5.96 -11.22 -1.83
CA ALA A 147 4.65 -11.72 -2.26
C ALA A 147 4.20 -11.08 -3.57
N LEU A 148 4.30 -9.74 -3.65
CA LEU A 148 3.96 -8.99 -4.86
C LEU A 148 4.87 -9.36 -6.04
N LEU A 149 6.19 -9.47 -5.81
CA LEU A 149 7.17 -9.88 -6.83
C LEU A 149 6.96 -11.31 -7.32
N SER A 150 6.60 -12.23 -6.42
CA SER A 150 6.37 -13.63 -6.76
C SER A 150 5.09 -13.82 -7.56
N CYS A 151 4.06 -13.00 -7.29
CA CYS A 151 2.80 -13.02 -8.04
C CYS A 151 2.93 -12.33 -9.41
N TRP A 152 3.83 -11.35 -9.54
CA TRP A 152 4.10 -10.67 -10.80
C TRP A 152 5.59 -10.38 -11.00
N GLU A 153 6.25 -11.25 -11.78
CA GLU A 153 7.68 -11.21 -12.08
C GLU A 153 8.15 -9.85 -12.65
N GLY A 154 7.33 -9.21 -13.49
CA GLY A 154 7.66 -7.91 -14.10
C GLY A 154 7.40 -6.69 -13.20
N ALA A 155 6.86 -6.86 -11.99
CA ALA A 155 6.40 -5.74 -11.17
C ALA A 155 7.52 -4.74 -10.83
N ALA A 156 8.75 -5.22 -10.60
CA ALA A 156 9.91 -4.38 -10.29
C ALA A 156 10.34 -3.48 -11.46
N ALA A 157 10.01 -3.89 -12.69
CA ALA A 157 10.35 -3.16 -13.91
C ALA A 157 9.30 -2.11 -14.31
N GLU A 158 8.12 -2.15 -13.69
CA GLU A 158 7.03 -1.24 -14.01
C GLU A 158 7.40 0.19 -13.69
N ARG A 159 7.00 1.11 -14.58
CA ARG A 159 7.20 2.53 -14.39
C ARG A 159 5.88 3.25 -14.18
N ASP A 160 5.91 4.28 -13.35
CA ASP A 160 4.83 5.26 -13.25
C ASP A 160 4.81 6.19 -14.48
N ALA A 161 3.87 7.13 -14.49
CA ALA A 161 3.77 8.08 -15.59
C ALA A 161 4.97 9.05 -15.67
N GLU A 162 5.79 9.16 -14.62
CA GLU A 162 7.01 9.96 -14.56
C GLU A 162 8.27 9.12 -14.85
N GLY A 163 8.10 7.87 -15.28
CA GLY A 163 9.21 6.98 -15.64
C GLY A 163 9.95 6.40 -14.43
N ASN A 164 9.47 6.62 -13.21
CA ASN A 164 10.06 6.09 -11.99
C ASN A 164 9.58 4.66 -11.76
N ALA A 165 10.51 3.78 -11.40
CA ALA A 165 10.23 2.40 -11.00
C ALA A 165 10.10 2.31 -9.46
N PRO A 166 9.64 1.18 -8.88
CA PRO A 166 9.55 1.01 -7.43
C PRO A 166 10.86 1.31 -6.69
N LEU A 167 12.02 1.04 -7.30
CA LEU A 167 13.33 1.36 -6.71
C LEU A 167 13.54 2.88 -6.50
N HIS A 168 13.03 3.74 -7.39
CA HIS A 168 13.09 5.20 -7.20
C HIS A 168 12.30 5.63 -5.97
N PHE A 169 11.13 5.01 -5.74
CA PHE A 169 10.31 5.27 -4.55
C PHE A 169 10.96 4.74 -3.28
N ALA A 170 11.50 3.52 -3.30
CA ALA A 170 12.27 2.97 -2.18
C ALA A 170 13.43 3.89 -1.79
N ALA A 171 14.19 4.39 -2.77
CA ALA A 171 15.29 5.31 -2.56
C ALA A 171 14.83 6.66 -1.98
N ALA A 172 13.81 7.28 -2.57
CA ALA A 172 13.33 8.61 -2.17
C ALA A 172 12.57 8.60 -0.84
N CYS A 173 11.93 7.50 -0.48
CA CYS A 173 11.15 7.34 0.75
C CYS A 173 11.92 6.60 1.85
N GLN A 174 13.25 6.44 1.69
CA GLN A 174 14.14 5.87 2.70
C GLN A 174 13.78 4.43 3.12
N ALA A 175 13.33 3.60 2.18
CA ALA A 175 13.02 2.21 2.45
C ALA A 175 14.23 1.44 3.00
N SER A 176 13.94 0.42 3.80
CA SER A 176 14.93 -0.43 4.45
C SER A 176 15.83 -1.14 3.44
N PRO A 177 17.08 -1.48 3.82
CA PRO A 177 17.99 -2.20 2.94
C PRO A 177 17.41 -3.53 2.45
N ALA A 178 16.57 -4.21 3.25
CA ALA A 178 15.93 -5.46 2.88
C ALA A 178 14.96 -5.28 1.69
N VAL A 179 14.13 -4.22 1.71
CA VAL A 179 13.23 -3.89 0.59
C VAL A 179 14.01 -3.52 -0.66
N VAL A 180 15.03 -2.67 -0.50
CA VAL A 180 15.91 -2.27 -1.62
C VAL A 180 16.61 -3.47 -2.23
N GLN A 181 17.13 -4.39 -1.42
CA GLN A 181 17.77 -5.62 -1.87
C GLN A 181 16.78 -6.51 -2.63
N ALA A 182 15.55 -6.67 -2.15
CA ALA A 182 14.53 -7.46 -2.83
C ALA A 182 14.17 -6.89 -4.21
N LEU A 183 14.03 -5.56 -4.31
CA LEU A 183 13.76 -4.88 -5.57
C LEU A 183 14.94 -5.01 -6.56
N LEU A 184 16.17 -4.84 -6.10
CA LEU A 184 17.38 -5.00 -6.92
C LEU A 184 17.58 -6.45 -7.38
N ALA A 185 17.25 -7.43 -6.53
CA ALA A 185 17.31 -8.84 -6.91
C ALA A 185 16.31 -9.18 -8.03
N ALA A 186 15.13 -8.54 -8.02
CA ALA A 186 14.12 -8.73 -9.05
C ALA A 186 14.38 -7.94 -10.34
N CYS A 187 14.95 -6.74 -10.25
CA CYS A 187 15.33 -5.93 -11.42
C CYS A 187 16.59 -5.11 -11.12
N PRO A 188 17.79 -5.68 -11.38
CA PRO A 188 19.06 -4.97 -11.17
C PRO A 188 19.19 -3.72 -12.06
N GLU A 189 18.67 -3.77 -13.30
CA GLU A 189 18.79 -2.65 -14.23
C GLU A 189 18.05 -1.40 -13.76
N ALA A 190 17.08 -1.53 -12.85
CA ALA A 190 16.36 -0.40 -12.26
C ALA A 190 17.29 0.63 -11.60
N ALA A 191 18.46 0.21 -11.12
CA ALA A 191 19.48 1.10 -10.56
C ALA A 191 20.05 2.11 -11.58
N THR A 192 19.98 1.77 -12.88
CA THR A 192 20.49 2.58 -13.99
C THR A 192 19.43 3.51 -14.59
N TRP A 193 18.18 3.30 -14.22
CA TRP A 193 17.07 3.98 -14.85
C TRP A 193 16.86 5.39 -14.30
N THR A 194 16.50 6.31 -15.18
CA THR A 194 16.06 7.64 -14.80
C THR A 194 14.56 7.79 -15.06
N GLY A 195 13.88 8.53 -14.18
CA GLY A 195 12.58 9.11 -14.48
C GLY A 195 12.70 10.34 -15.39
N LYS A 196 11.59 11.01 -15.70
CA LYS A 196 11.56 12.22 -16.55
C LYS A 196 12.42 13.37 -16.01
N MET A 197 12.64 13.40 -14.70
CA MET A 197 13.52 14.39 -14.05
C MET A 197 15.02 14.03 -14.18
N GLY A 198 15.38 12.98 -14.92
CA GLY A 198 16.76 12.56 -15.13
C GLY A 198 17.47 12.01 -13.88
N ARG A 199 16.72 11.65 -12.83
CA ARG A 199 17.29 11.19 -11.55
C ARG A 199 17.41 9.68 -11.48
N LEU A 200 18.60 9.21 -11.16
CA LEU A 200 18.87 7.84 -10.74
C LEU A 200 18.32 7.58 -9.33
N PRO A 201 17.98 6.33 -8.98
CA PRO A 201 17.65 5.97 -7.61
C PRO A 201 18.76 6.36 -6.62
N LEU A 202 20.04 6.23 -7.00
CA LEU A 202 21.17 6.63 -6.14
C LEU A 202 21.11 8.12 -5.78
N ASN A 203 20.77 8.97 -6.75
CA ASN A 203 20.65 10.42 -6.52
C ASN A 203 19.52 10.72 -5.53
N LEU A 204 18.40 9.99 -5.64
CA LEU A 204 17.26 10.13 -4.74
C LEU A 204 17.60 9.63 -3.34
N SER A 205 18.29 8.49 -3.20
CA SER A 205 18.68 7.95 -1.89
C SER A 205 19.66 8.87 -1.16
N LEU A 206 20.60 9.50 -1.88
CA LEU A 206 21.52 10.47 -1.28
C LEU A 206 20.80 11.76 -0.86
N LEU A 207 19.89 12.26 -1.71
CA LEU A 207 19.13 13.47 -1.44
C LEU A 207 18.14 13.30 -0.27
N ALA A 208 17.53 12.13 -0.18
CA ALA A 208 16.57 11.79 0.88
C ALA A 208 17.24 11.32 2.17
N GLU A 209 18.57 11.22 2.22
CA GLU A 209 19.31 10.68 3.37
C GLU A 209 18.84 9.26 3.76
N ALA A 210 18.67 8.39 2.75
CA ALA A 210 18.25 7.00 2.94
C ALA A 210 19.26 6.21 3.80
N PRO A 211 18.86 5.07 4.39
CA PRO A 211 19.74 4.26 5.22
C PRO A 211 21.05 3.93 4.49
N PRO A 212 22.23 3.99 5.16
CA PRO A 212 23.51 3.73 4.51
C PRO A 212 23.54 2.41 3.74
N GLY A 213 23.00 1.33 4.31
CA GLY A 213 22.91 0.04 3.63
C GLY A 213 22.09 0.10 2.33
N SER A 214 21.03 0.90 2.27
CA SER A 214 20.23 1.10 1.04
C SER A 214 21.03 1.85 -0.02
N ILE A 215 21.77 2.90 0.39
CA ILE A 215 22.65 3.66 -0.52
C ILE A 215 23.76 2.76 -1.07
N GLU A 216 24.38 1.95 -0.21
CA GLU A 216 25.44 1.01 -0.60
C GLU A 216 24.92 -0.01 -1.60
N LEU A 217 23.78 -0.64 -1.35
CA LEU A 217 23.16 -1.60 -2.28
C LEU A 217 22.88 -0.98 -3.66
N ILE A 218 22.30 0.21 -3.71
CA ILE A 218 21.98 0.89 -4.97
C ILE A 218 23.27 1.30 -5.71
N ARG A 219 24.27 1.80 -4.97
CA ARG A 219 25.57 2.16 -5.51
C ARG A 219 26.29 0.95 -6.10
N ASP A 220 26.27 -0.17 -5.40
CA ASP A 220 26.95 -1.40 -5.84
C ASP A 220 26.26 -2.01 -7.06
N ALA A 221 24.94 -1.85 -7.18
CA ALA A 221 24.17 -2.22 -8.38
C ALA A 221 24.46 -1.32 -9.59
N HIS A 222 24.92 -0.07 -9.39
CA HIS A 222 25.34 0.82 -10.48
C HIS A 222 26.53 1.72 -10.07
N PRO A 223 27.78 1.21 -10.08
CA PRO A 223 28.95 1.95 -9.59
C PRO A 223 29.28 3.23 -10.37
N ASP A 224 28.99 3.23 -11.68
CA ASP A 224 29.27 4.38 -12.56
C ASP A 224 28.36 5.60 -12.29
N ALA A 225 27.27 5.42 -11.53
CA ALA A 225 26.31 6.48 -11.19
C ALA A 225 26.95 7.69 -10.47
N GLN A 226 28.07 7.49 -9.76
CA GLN A 226 28.76 8.57 -9.03
C GLN A 226 29.25 9.70 -9.94
N ARG A 227 29.48 9.42 -11.23
CA ARG A 227 29.95 10.44 -12.18
C ARG A 227 28.87 11.46 -12.56
N THR A 228 27.60 11.17 -12.27
CA THR A 228 26.43 11.97 -12.68
C THR A 228 25.86 12.83 -11.54
N LEU A 229 26.64 13.12 -10.49
CA LEU A 229 26.28 13.95 -9.33
C LEU A 229 26.09 15.45 -9.64
N GLU A 230 25.53 15.81 -10.80
CA GLU A 230 24.99 17.16 -11.00
C GLU A 230 23.68 17.28 -10.21
N ILE A 231 23.82 17.66 -8.95
CA ILE A 231 22.73 17.95 -8.01
C ILE A 231 22.03 19.23 -8.49
N VAL A 232 21.08 19.11 -9.43
CA VAL A 232 20.15 20.22 -9.73
C VAL A 232 19.26 20.47 -8.50
N ALA A 233 19.43 21.62 -7.85
CA ALA A 233 18.98 21.92 -6.50
C ALA A 233 17.45 22.05 -6.25
N ASP A 234 16.57 21.48 -7.09
CA ASP A 234 15.15 21.92 -7.12
C ASP A 234 14.11 20.94 -6.53
N TYR A 235 14.56 19.84 -5.90
CA TYR A 235 13.64 18.80 -5.41
C TYR A 235 12.87 19.18 -4.14
N ARG A 236 13.29 20.21 -3.39
CA ARG A 236 12.57 20.63 -2.17
C ARG A 236 11.12 21.03 -2.43
N ASN A 237 10.76 21.33 -3.68
CA ASN A 237 9.45 21.92 -4.00
C ASN A 237 8.49 21.04 -4.82
N HIS A 238 8.94 19.98 -5.51
CA HIS A 238 8.08 19.30 -6.51
C HIS A 238 7.66 17.85 -6.19
N GLY A 239 8.36 17.13 -5.31
CA GLY A 239 7.98 15.78 -4.85
C GLY A 239 7.80 14.73 -5.97
N LEU A 240 7.73 13.44 -5.61
CA LEU A 240 7.44 12.35 -6.56
C LEU A 240 5.94 12.24 -6.91
N GLY A 241 5.15 13.31 -6.74
CA GLY A 241 3.70 13.25 -6.93
C GLY A 241 2.96 12.39 -5.89
N VAL A 242 3.65 11.78 -4.93
CA VAL A 242 3.06 11.38 -3.65
C VAL A 242 2.82 12.69 -2.90
N GLY A 243 1.61 13.24 -3.03
CA GLY A 243 1.28 14.59 -2.57
C GLY A 243 1.82 14.91 -1.19
N SER A 244 2.13 16.20 -0.98
CA SER A 244 2.64 16.91 0.21
C SER A 244 1.96 16.59 1.56
N LYS A 245 1.90 15.31 1.94
CA LYS A 245 1.12 14.76 3.05
C LYS A 245 1.87 13.65 3.81
N PHE A 246 3.18 13.53 3.60
CA PHE A 246 4.05 12.78 4.48
C PHE A 246 4.86 13.78 5.29
N PRO A 247 4.46 14.09 6.53
CA PRO A 247 5.33 14.89 7.38
C PRO A 247 6.65 14.12 7.56
N PRO A 248 7.81 14.80 7.59
CA PRO A 248 8.95 14.20 8.27
C PRO A 248 8.49 13.86 9.69
N GLN A 249 8.88 12.68 10.18
CA GLN A 249 8.47 12.18 11.49
C GLN A 249 8.63 13.22 12.60
#